data_AF-A0A2V9FZG6-F1
#
_entry.id   AF-A0A2V9FZG6-F1
#
_cell.length_a   1.000
_cell.length_b   1.000
_cell.length_c   1.000
_cell.angle_alpha   90.00
_cell.angle_beta   90.00
_cell.angle_gamma   90.00
#
_symmetry.space_group_name_H-M   'P 1'
#
loop_
_entity.id
_entity.type
_entity.pdbx_description
1 polymer ?
#
loop_
_entity_poly.entity_id
_entity_poly.type
_entity_poly.pdbx_seq_one_letter_code
_entity_poly.pdbx_strand_id
1 'polypeptide(L)'
;HRCVERWSIVVPWIGFSLSVLLKLVEPTPKARYVAFQTFYDPRQMPEAKYGGIDFPYVEGLRLDEAMNPLALLCVGMYGETLPPQDGAPVRMVIPWKYGYKSIKSMVKIRFQEKEPPTTWNRYSSSEYGFYSNVNPNVDHPRWSQAKERRLGEIFTRNTVIFNGYGDQVASMY
;
A
#
# COMPACT_ATOMS: atom_id res chain seq x y z
N HIS A 1 3.47 2.66 9.31
CA HIS A 1 2.51 3.01 8.25
C HIS A 1 2.47 4.52 8.12
N ARG A 2 2.58 5.07 6.91
CA ARG A 2 2.59 6.51 6.65
C ARG A 2 1.61 6.84 5.54
N CYS A 3 0.54 7.58 5.85
CA CYS A 3 -0.42 8.05 4.85
C CYS A 3 0.17 9.23 4.08
N VAL A 4 -0.17 9.40 2.80
CA VAL A 4 0.29 10.55 1.98
C VAL A 4 -0.13 11.91 2.58
N GLU A 5 -1.16 11.92 3.42
CA GLU A 5 -1.75 13.09 4.10
C GLU A 5 -0.93 13.60 5.30
N ARG A 6 0.34 13.22 5.40
CA ARG A 6 1.29 13.66 6.44
C ARG A 6 0.99 13.13 7.84
N TRP A 7 0.29 12.01 7.99
CA TRP A 7 0.17 11.33 9.27
C TRP A 7 0.72 9.90 9.21
N SER A 8 1.23 9.43 10.35
CA SER A 8 1.82 8.10 10.48
C SER A 8 1.33 7.38 11.73
N ILE A 9 1.46 6.06 11.73
CA ILE A 9 1.15 5.20 12.87
C ILE A 9 2.06 3.97 12.85
N VAL A 10 2.44 3.50 14.04
CA VAL A 10 3.15 2.24 14.24
C VAL A 10 2.11 1.19 14.62
N VAL A 11 2.06 0.10 13.88
CA VAL A 11 1.05 -0.95 14.04
C VAL A 11 1.75 -2.31 14.09
N PRO A 12 1.50 -3.13 15.13
CA PRO A 12 1.98 -4.51 15.19
C PRO A 12 1.10 -5.39 14.31
N TRP A 13 1.36 -5.36 13.00
CA TRP A 13 0.67 -6.19 12.02
C TRP A 13 1.00 -7.67 12.20
N ILE A 14 0.02 -8.53 11.91
CA ILE A 14 0.15 -9.99 11.91
C ILE A 14 -0.13 -10.49 10.49
N GLY A 15 0.78 -11.28 9.94
CA GLY A 15 0.72 -11.73 8.56
C GLY A 15 1.98 -12.48 8.14
N PHE A 16 2.14 -12.63 6.83
CA PHE A 16 3.31 -13.25 6.23
C PHE A 16 3.76 -12.46 5.00
N SER A 17 5.02 -12.64 4.59
CA SER A 17 5.54 -11.98 3.39
C SER A 17 4.79 -12.47 2.15
N LEU A 18 4.34 -11.53 1.31
CA LEU A 18 3.71 -11.82 0.02
C LEU A 18 4.59 -12.76 -0.82
N SER A 19 5.92 -12.62 -0.74
CA SER A 19 6.87 -13.48 -1.45
C SER A 19 6.67 -14.97 -1.20
N VAL A 20 6.18 -15.37 -0.02
CA VAL A 20 5.87 -16.78 0.29
C VAL A 20 4.74 -17.28 -0.61
N LEU A 21 3.67 -16.51 -0.76
CA LEU A 21 2.58 -16.84 -1.68
C LEU A 21 3.06 -16.83 -3.13
N LEU A 22 3.86 -15.83 -3.52
CA LEU A 22 4.33 -15.73 -4.90
C LEU A 22 5.23 -16.91 -5.28
N LYS A 23 6.08 -17.39 -4.37
CA LYS A 23 6.90 -18.59 -4.62
C LYS A 23 6.06 -19.85 -4.80
N LEU A 24 4.90 -19.96 -4.14
CA LEU A 24 4.01 -21.11 -4.26
C LEU A 24 3.24 -21.15 -5.59
N VAL A 25 2.92 -19.99 -6.17
CA VAL A 25 2.14 -19.90 -7.41
C VAL A 25 2.99 -19.81 -8.68
N GLU A 26 4.32 -19.78 -8.52
CA GLU A 26 5.32 -19.83 -9.60
C GLU A 26 4.98 -18.94 -10.81
N PRO A 27 5.08 -17.59 -10.68
CA PRO A 27 4.75 -16.67 -11.75
C PRO A 27 5.61 -16.96 -12.99
N THR A 28 4.99 -16.86 -14.17
CA THR A 28 5.72 -17.11 -15.42
C THR A 28 6.88 -16.11 -15.58
N PRO A 29 7.93 -16.47 -16.34
CA PRO A 29 9.06 -15.57 -16.60
C PRO A 29 8.70 -14.25 -17.30
N LYS A 30 7.46 -14.10 -17.80
CA LYS A 30 6.97 -12.86 -18.41
C LYS A 30 6.36 -11.89 -17.38
N ALA A 31 6.00 -12.35 -16.19
CA ALA A 31 5.45 -11.49 -15.15
C ALA A 31 6.46 -10.40 -14.78
N ARG A 32 6.00 -9.15 -14.74
CA ARG A 32 6.79 -7.97 -14.33
C ARG A 32 6.14 -7.19 -13.21
N TYR A 33 4.82 -7.34 -13.06
CA TYR A 33 4.02 -6.66 -12.05
C TYR A 33 3.01 -7.62 -11.42
N VAL A 34 2.59 -7.25 -10.22
CA VAL A 34 1.48 -7.87 -9.48
C VAL A 34 0.38 -6.83 -9.32
N ALA A 35 -0.81 -7.13 -9.81
CA ALA A 35 -2.00 -6.31 -9.70
C ALA A 35 -2.94 -6.88 -8.63
N PHE A 36 -3.50 -6.00 -7.81
CA PHE A 36 -4.39 -6.34 -6.71
C PHE A 36 -5.76 -5.70 -6.93
N GLN A 37 -6.82 -6.36 -6.48
CA GLN A 37 -8.19 -5.83 -6.53
C GLN A 37 -8.88 -6.07 -5.18
N THR A 38 -9.50 -5.00 -4.66
CA THR A 38 -10.37 -5.03 -3.47
C THR A 38 -11.75 -5.60 -3.82
N PHE A 39 -12.38 -6.25 -2.83
CA PHE A 39 -13.79 -6.58 -2.89
C PHE A 39 -14.64 -5.33 -3.13
N TYR A 40 -15.71 -5.44 -3.93
CA TYR A 40 -16.66 -4.36 -4.10
C TYR A 40 -18.06 -4.93 -4.28
N ASP A 41 -18.95 -4.58 -3.35
CA ASP A 41 -20.40 -4.81 -3.44
C ASP A 41 -21.10 -3.51 -2.99
N PRO A 42 -21.72 -2.75 -3.91
CA PRO A 42 -22.41 -1.49 -3.58
C PRO A 42 -23.50 -1.63 -2.51
N ARG A 43 -24.05 -2.84 -2.30
CA ARG A 43 -25.07 -3.09 -1.26
C ARG A 43 -24.46 -3.21 0.13
N GLN A 44 -23.24 -3.75 0.22
CA GLN A 44 -22.50 -3.88 1.48
C GLN A 44 -21.60 -2.67 1.75
N MET A 45 -21.25 -1.91 0.71
CA MET A 45 -20.41 -0.73 0.76
C MET A 45 -21.15 0.51 0.21
N PRO A 46 -22.31 0.88 0.78
CA PRO A 46 -23.15 1.94 0.22
C PRO A 46 -22.48 3.32 0.24
N GLU A 47 -21.51 3.53 1.13
CA GLU A 47 -20.75 4.79 1.24
C GLU A 47 -19.66 4.93 0.17
N ALA A 48 -19.26 3.83 -0.49
CA ALA A 48 -18.22 3.86 -1.52
C ALA A 48 -18.55 4.82 -2.67
N LYS A 49 -19.84 4.98 -3.00
CA LYS A 49 -20.29 5.93 -4.04
C LYS A 49 -19.96 7.41 -3.73
N TYR A 50 -19.66 7.74 -2.48
CA TYR A 50 -19.26 9.08 -2.05
C TYR A 50 -17.73 9.23 -1.93
N GLY A 51 -16.96 8.19 -2.21
CA GLY A 51 -15.50 8.16 -2.05
C GLY A 51 -14.71 8.95 -3.09
N GLY A 52 -15.35 9.43 -4.16
CA GLY A 52 -14.71 10.25 -5.20
C GLY A 52 -13.65 9.53 -6.03
N ILE A 53 -13.58 8.19 -5.96
CA ILE A 53 -12.65 7.34 -6.69
C ILE A 53 -13.40 6.20 -7.38
N ASP A 54 -12.81 5.65 -8.43
CA ASP A 54 -13.38 4.50 -9.13
C ASP A 54 -13.25 3.22 -8.30
N PHE A 55 -14.35 2.48 -8.18
CA PHE A 55 -14.41 1.15 -7.57
C PHE A 55 -14.57 0.04 -8.63
N PRO A 56 -14.04 -1.18 -8.40
CA PRO A 56 -13.29 -1.61 -7.22
C PRO A 56 -11.93 -0.92 -7.10
N TYR A 57 -11.47 -0.75 -5.86
CA TYR A 57 -10.12 -0.25 -5.61
C TYR A 57 -9.09 -1.24 -6.17
N VAL A 58 -8.11 -0.73 -6.92
CA VAL A 58 -7.04 -1.51 -7.55
C VAL A 58 -5.70 -0.90 -7.24
N GLU A 59 -4.71 -1.77 -7.06
CA GLU A 59 -3.33 -1.37 -6.81
C GLU A 59 -2.36 -2.30 -7.53
N GLY A 60 -1.09 -1.93 -7.52
CA GLY A 60 -0.05 -2.79 -8.06
C GLY A 60 1.35 -2.49 -7.56
N LEU A 61 2.20 -3.48 -7.76
CA LEU A 61 3.63 -3.45 -7.43
C LEU A 61 4.42 -4.02 -8.60
N ARG A 62 5.67 -3.57 -8.74
CA ARG A 62 6.65 -4.30 -9.55
C ARG A 62 6.94 -5.64 -8.87
N LEU A 63 7.28 -6.66 -9.65
CA LEU A 63 7.38 -8.03 -9.14
C LEU A 63 8.48 -8.17 -8.07
N ASP A 64 9.60 -7.48 -8.19
CA ASP A 64 10.67 -7.43 -7.19
C ASP A 64 10.22 -6.76 -5.87
N GLU A 65 9.44 -5.67 -5.94
CA GLU A 65 8.81 -5.05 -4.77
C GLU A 65 7.86 -6.02 -4.07
N ALA A 66 7.06 -6.76 -4.84
CA ALA A 66 6.13 -7.76 -4.32
C ALA A 66 6.86 -8.98 -3.73
N MET A 67 8.08 -9.26 -4.20
CA MET A 67 8.97 -10.30 -3.67
C MET A 67 9.81 -9.85 -2.48
N ASN A 68 9.82 -8.55 -2.14
CA ASN A 68 10.55 -8.05 -0.99
C ASN A 68 9.96 -8.62 0.32
N PRO A 69 10.79 -9.11 1.27
CA PRO A 69 10.31 -9.65 2.54
C PRO A 69 9.41 -8.71 3.35
N LEU A 70 9.57 -7.39 3.19
CA LEU A 70 8.77 -6.36 3.87
C LEU A 70 7.39 -6.12 3.25
N ALA A 71 7.10 -6.64 2.05
CA ALA A 71 5.74 -6.61 1.50
C ALA A 71 4.92 -7.72 2.15
N LEU A 72 3.94 -7.35 2.99
CA LEU A 72 3.19 -8.30 3.81
C LEU A 72 1.75 -8.47 3.34
N LEU A 73 1.28 -9.71 3.38
CA LEU A 73 -0.14 -10.06 3.45
C LEU A 73 -0.53 -10.16 4.92
N CYS A 74 -1.29 -9.17 5.39
CA CYS A 74 -1.72 -9.10 6.79
C CYS A 74 -3.15 -9.62 6.96
N VAL A 75 -3.34 -10.35 8.05
CA VAL A 75 -4.60 -10.98 8.47
C VAL A 75 -4.99 -10.59 9.91
N GLY A 76 -4.08 -9.95 10.65
CA GLY A 76 -4.33 -9.47 12.01
C GLY A 76 -3.56 -8.21 12.37
N MET A 77 -3.87 -7.67 13.54
CA MET A 77 -3.14 -6.59 14.21
C MET A 77 -3.41 -6.63 15.71
N TYR A 78 -2.43 -6.22 16.53
CA TYR A 78 -2.57 -6.16 17.99
C TYR A 78 -3.02 -7.48 18.66
N GLY A 79 -2.57 -8.63 18.12
CA GLY A 79 -2.91 -9.95 18.65
C GLY A 79 -4.20 -10.56 18.12
N GLU A 80 -5.01 -9.78 17.40
CA GLU A 80 -6.35 -10.17 16.94
C GLU A 80 -6.46 -10.22 15.41
N THR A 81 -7.52 -10.84 14.90
CA THR A 81 -7.87 -10.77 13.47
C THR A 81 -8.18 -9.34 13.05
N LEU A 82 -7.91 -8.99 11.78
CA LEU A 82 -8.19 -7.65 11.28
C LEU A 82 -9.66 -7.29 11.45
N PRO A 83 -9.97 -6.10 11.97
CA PRO A 83 -11.34 -5.61 11.95
C PRO A 83 -11.68 -5.07 10.54
N PRO A 84 -12.98 -5.00 10.16
CA PRO A 84 -13.39 -4.60 8.81
C PRO A 84 -12.85 -3.25 8.34
N GLN A 85 -12.79 -2.25 9.21
CA GLN A 85 -12.26 -0.91 8.88
C GLN A 85 -10.79 -0.92 8.46
N ASP A 86 -10.01 -1.91 8.90
CA ASP A 86 -8.60 -2.06 8.56
C ASP A 86 -8.37 -2.92 7.31
N GLY A 87 -9.45 -3.42 6.69
CA GLY A 87 -9.41 -4.14 5.42
C GLY A 87 -9.42 -5.66 5.57
N ALA A 88 -10.11 -6.18 6.59
CA ALA A 88 -10.34 -7.61 6.75
C ALA A 88 -10.95 -8.27 5.49
N PRO A 89 -10.76 -9.59 5.30
CA PRO A 89 -9.92 -10.48 6.12
C PRO A 89 -8.42 -10.41 5.76
N VAL A 90 -8.08 -9.84 4.61
CA VAL A 90 -6.71 -9.78 4.09
C VAL A 90 -6.43 -8.40 3.49
N ARG A 91 -5.34 -7.77 3.92
CA ARG A 91 -4.82 -6.51 3.37
C ARG A 91 -3.35 -6.63 3.00
N MET A 92 -2.88 -5.74 2.12
CA MET A 92 -1.45 -5.49 1.96
C MET A 92 -0.93 -4.54 3.04
N VAL A 93 0.33 -4.70 3.40
CA VAL A 93 1.14 -3.70 4.11
C VAL A 93 2.49 -3.59 3.43
N ILE A 94 2.81 -2.39 2.96
CA ILE A 94 4.06 -2.10 2.26
C ILE A 94 4.74 -0.90 2.96
N PRO A 95 5.62 -1.17 3.94
CA PRO A 95 5.95 -0.18 4.97
C PRO A 95 6.78 1.00 4.48
N TRP A 96 7.45 0.89 3.33
CA TRP A 96 8.27 1.96 2.74
C TRP A 96 7.52 2.87 1.76
N LYS A 97 6.25 2.57 1.46
CA LYS A 97 5.40 3.31 0.54
C LYS A 97 4.30 4.08 1.28
N TYR A 98 3.72 5.07 0.62
CA TYR A 98 2.54 5.76 1.14
C TYR A 98 1.35 4.81 1.30
N GLY A 99 0.50 5.10 2.30
CA GLY A 99 -0.53 4.20 2.78
C GLY A 99 -1.52 3.70 1.73
N TYR A 100 -1.79 4.49 0.68
CA TYR A 100 -2.70 4.09 -0.40
C TYR A 100 -2.23 2.86 -1.19
N LYS A 101 -0.91 2.60 -1.25
CA LYS A 101 -0.37 1.39 -1.88
C LYS A 101 -0.77 0.11 -1.13
N SER A 102 -1.08 0.25 0.17
CA SER A 102 -1.44 -0.87 1.04
C SER A 102 -2.94 -1.17 0.96
N ILE A 103 -3.35 -1.75 -0.17
CA ILE A 103 -4.73 -2.12 -0.53
C ILE A 103 -5.42 -3.02 0.53
N LYS A 104 -6.73 -2.80 0.74
CA LYS A 104 -7.57 -3.47 1.74
C LYS A 104 -8.50 -4.51 1.11
N SER A 105 -8.95 -5.49 1.91
CA SER A 105 -10.02 -6.46 1.57
C SER A 105 -9.82 -7.09 0.19
N MET A 106 -8.64 -7.66 -0.04
CA MET A 106 -8.26 -8.16 -1.37
C MET A 106 -9.03 -9.43 -1.77
N VAL A 107 -9.45 -9.48 -3.03
CA VAL A 107 -10.14 -10.64 -3.62
C VAL A 107 -9.45 -11.19 -4.86
N LYS A 108 -8.47 -10.47 -5.42
CA LYS A 108 -7.75 -10.89 -6.63
C LYS A 108 -6.31 -10.43 -6.60
N ILE A 109 -5.42 -11.35 -6.98
CA ILE A 109 -4.01 -11.10 -7.29
C ILE A 109 -3.77 -11.57 -8.73
N ARG A 110 -3.20 -10.73 -9.58
CA ARG A 110 -2.94 -11.04 -11.00
C ARG A 110 -1.51 -10.66 -11.36
N PHE A 111 -0.79 -11.59 -11.97
CA PHE A 111 0.50 -11.32 -12.59
C PHE A 111 0.30 -10.80 -14.01
N GLN A 112 1.07 -9.78 -14.38
CA GLN A 112 1.01 -9.20 -15.72
C GLN A 112 2.34 -8.60 -16.16
N GLU A 113 2.50 -8.44 -17.47
CA GLU A 113 3.73 -7.93 -18.10
C GLU A 113 3.81 -6.40 -18.08
N LYS A 114 2.66 -5.73 -18.15
CA LYS A 114 2.55 -4.26 -18.18
C LYS A 114 2.20 -3.70 -16.81
N GLU A 115 2.62 -2.47 -16.54
CA GLU A 115 2.29 -1.76 -15.30
C GLU A 115 0.77 -1.73 -15.12
N PRO A 116 0.22 -2.26 -14.00
CA PRO A 116 -1.20 -2.19 -13.73
C PRO A 116 -1.59 -0.77 -13.33
N PRO A 117 -2.81 -0.36 -13.67
CA PRO A 117 -3.35 0.88 -13.16
C PRO A 117 -3.54 0.84 -11.63
N THR A 118 -3.44 1.99 -10.99
CA THR A 118 -3.67 2.16 -9.54
C THR A 118 -4.74 3.22 -9.29
N THR A 119 -5.61 3.02 -8.30
CA THR A 119 -6.81 3.85 -8.11
C THR A 119 -6.49 5.33 -7.91
N TRP A 120 -5.52 5.67 -7.05
CA TRP A 120 -5.16 7.07 -6.83
C TRP A 120 -4.43 7.71 -8.02
N ASN A 121 -3.61 6.95 -8.75
CA ASN A 121 -2.98 7.47 -9.98
C ASN A 121 -4.02 7.74 -11.07
N ARG A 122 -5.04 6.90 -11.22
CA ARG A 122 -6.16 7.17 -12.13
C ARG A 122 -6.95 8.40 -11.71
N TYR A 123 -7.17 8.57 -10.41
CA TYR A 123 -7.87 9.74 -9.87
C TYR A 123 -7.08 11.03 -10.15
N SER A 124 -5.77 11.04 -9.89
CA SER A 124 -4.91 12.18 -10.19
C SER A 124 -3.44 11.75 -10.33
N SER A 125 -3.00 11.57 -11.57
CA SER A 125 -1.63 11.13 -11.88
C SER A 125 -0.56 12.18 -11.59
N SER A 126 -0.95 13.46 -11.50
CA SER A 126 -0.06 14.56 -11.09
C SER A 126 0.23 14.56 -9.59
N GLU A 127 -0.60 13.90 -8.78
CA GLU A 127 -0.47 13.84 -7.32
C GLU A 127 0.04 12.49 -6.80
N TYR A 128 -0.37 11.40 -7.45
CA TYR A 128 -0.11 10.04 -6.98
C TYR A 128 0.56 9.21 -8.08
N GLY A 129 1.85 8.92 -7.93
CA GLY A 129 2.59 8.06 -8.85
C GLY A 129 2.33 6.57 -8.64
N PHE A 130 2.96 5.72 -9.47
CA PHE A 130 2.90 4.26 -9.30
C PHE A 130 3.74 3.77 -8.11
N TYR A 131 5.01 4.21 -8.02
CA TYR A 131 5.95 3.74 -7.01
C TYR A 131 5.59 4.22 -5.61
N SER A 132 5.34 5.52 -5.45
CA SER A 132 4.82 6.10 -4.20
C SER A 132 5.64 5.78 -2.96
N ASN A 133 6.97 5.69 -3.12
CA ASN A 133 7.91 5.54 -2.02
C ASN A 133 7.82 6.78 -1.11
N VAL A 134 7.86 6.57 0.20
CA VAL A 134 7.91 7.69 1.15
C VAL A 134 9.22 8.43 0.95
N ASN A 135 9.14 9.70 0.57
CA ASN A 135 10.30 10.52 0.29
C ASN A 135 10.07 11.95 0.82
N PRO A 136 10.83 12.38 1.86
CA PRO A 136 10.68 13.73 2.43
C PRO A 136 11.10 14.85 1.48
N ASN A 137 11.86 14.54 0.42
CA ASN A 137 12.40 15.51 -0.53
C ASN A 137 11.51 15.68 -1.78
N VAL A 138 10.40 14.93 -1.87
CA VAL A 138 9.44 15.03 -2.98
C VAL A 138 8.08 15.37 -2.37
N ASP A 139 7.71 16.64 -2.51
CA ASP A 139 6.47 17.16 -1.98
C ASP A 139 5.26 16.67 -2.79
N HIS A 140 4.12 16.60 -2.12
CA HIS A 140 2.83 16.47 -2.79
C HIS A 140 2.45 17.84 -3.37
N PRO A 141 1.75 17.93 -4.53
CA PRO A 141 1.43 19.23 -5.15
C PRO A 141 0.72 20.24 -4.24
N ARG A 142 0.03 19.75 -3.21
CA ARG A 142 -0.74 20.57 -2.25
C ARG A 142 -0.07 20.74 -0.87
N TRP A 143 0.97 19.97 -0.54
CA TRP A 143 1.63 20.06 0.77
C TRP A 143 3.02 19.43 0.78
N SER A 144 3.89 19.94 1.66
CA SER A 144 5.20 19.32 1.86
C SER A 144 5.10 17.94 2.53
N GLN A 145 5.98 17.04 2.12
CA GLN A 145 6.15 15.70 2.71
C GLN A 145 7.29 15.64 3.74
N ALA A 146 8.03 16.72 3.95
CA ALA A 146 9.19 16.77 4.84
C ALA A 146 8.87 16.42 6.30
N LYS A 147 7.64 16.67 6.76
CA LYS A 147 7.19 16.37 8.12
C LYS A 147 5.93 15.52 8.14
N GLU A 148 5.73 14.82 9.26
CA GLU A 148 4.55 14.03 9.54
C GLU A 148 4.06 14.17 10.98
N ARG A 149 2.78 13.87 11.19
CA ARG A 149 2.10 13.75 12.47
C ARG A 149 1.97 12.27 12.82
N ARG A 150 2.76 11.76 13.76
CA ARG A 150 2.51 10.42 14.28
C ARG A 150 1.29 10.44 15.20
N LEU A 151 0.32 9.57 14.94
CA LEU A 151 -0.88 9.46 15.76
C LEU A 151 -0.48 9.07 17.20
N GLY A 152 -1.03 9.78 18.17
CA GLY A 152 -0.64 9.70 19.58
C GLY A 152 0.36 10.77 20.04
N GLU A 153 0.89 11.61 19.13
CA GLU A 153 1.89 12.64 19.46
C GLU A 153 1.43 14.07 19.21
N ILE A 154 1.82 14.97 20.12
CA ILE A 154 1.44 16.40 20.11
C ILE A 154 2.24 17.23 19.11
N PHE A 155 3.46 16.84 18.75
CA PHE A 155 4.32 17.54 17.78
C PHE A 155 4.57 16.74 16.48
N THR A 156 4.84 17.47 15.40
CA THR A 156 5.25 16.83 14.14
C THR A 156 6.71 16.44 14.21
N ARG A 157 7.10 15.48 13.38
CA ARG A 157 8.45 14.93 13.24
C ARG A 157 8.89 14.98 11.79
N ASN A 158 10.19 14.83 11.54
CA ASN A 158 10.69 14.70 10.18
C ASN A 158 10.27 13.35 9.60
N THR A 159 9.79 13.36 8.35
CA THR A 159 9.56 12.15 7.57
C THR A 159 10.91 11.53 7.22
N VAL A 160 11.04 10.21 7.35
CA VAL A 160 12.28 9.49 7.01
C VAL A 160 12.15 8.90 5.61
N ILE A 161 13.22 8.96 4.81
CA ILE A 161 13.24 8.34 3.47
C ILE A 161 12.93 6.85 3.57
N PHE A 162 12.13 6.33 2.62
CA PHE A 162 11.58 4.98 2.65
C PHE A 162 10.87 4.62 3.96
N ASN A 163 10.37 5.63 4.68
CA ASN A 163 9.73 5.50 5.99
C ASN A 163 10.61 4.76 7.02
N GLY A 164 11.93 4.91 6.91
CA GLY A 164 12.92 4.28 7.80
C GLY A 164 13.41 2.88 7.36
N TYR A 165 13.02 2.41 6.18
CA TYR A 165 13.41 1.08 5.67
C TYR A 165 14.47 1.15 4.55
N GLY A 166 15.24 2.24 4.48
CA GLY A 166 16.19 2.50 3.40
C GLY A 166 17.18 1.36 3.16
N ASP A 167 17.80 0.85 4.22
CA ASP A 167 18.80 -0.23 4.14
C ASP A 167 18.23 -1.53 3.55
N GLN A 168 16.91 -1.73 3.63
CA GLN A 168 16.23 -2.94 3.17
C GLN A 168 15.59 -2.80 1.78
N VAL A 169 15.37 -1.58 1.27
CA VAL A 169 14.60 -1.37 0.02
C VAL A 169 15.29 -0.49 -1.00
N ALA A 170 16.30 0.30 -0.62
CA ALA A 170 16.93 1.27 -1.52
C ALA A 170 17.51 0.62 -2.77
N SER A 171 18.05 -0.60 -2.68
CA SER A 171 18.66 -1.30 -3.82
C SER A 171 17.69 -1.67 -4.95
N MET A 172 16.37 -1.56 -4.73
CA MET A 172 15.36 -1.76 -5.78
C MET A 172 15.15 -0.51 -6.64
N TYR A 173 15.69 0.65 -6.27
CA TYR A 173 15.44 1.94 -6.91
C TYR A 173 16.73 2.66 -7.29
#